data_AF-A0A2V8FUY6-F1
#
_entry.id   AF-A0A2V8FUY6-F1
#
_cell.length_a   1.000
_cell.length_b   1.000
_cell.length_c   1.000
_cell.angle_alpha   90.00
_cell.angle_beta   90.00
_cell.angle_gamma   90.00
#
_symmetry.space_group_name_H-M   'P 1'
#
loop_
_entity.id
_entity.type
_entity.pdbx_description
1 polymer ?
#
loop_
_entity_poly.entity_id
_entity_poly.type
_entity_poly.pdbx_seq_one_letter_code
_entity_poly.pdbx_strand_id
1 'polypeptide(L)'
;MLTVTLATTLAGFTHVQHPAGHPHEAMGFDPDKATHHFLLAPTGGDIRVQAKDPADHATRAMIRAHLRQIAREFANGVFDKPFTTHGEMPPGVSDMQRLKQAISYDFTEIDNGGRVRITTKDARALEAVHAFLRYQIKEHRTGDPMAAGS
;
A
#
# COMPACT_ATOMS: atom_id res chain seq x y z
N MET A 1 -42.72 30.57 36.08
CA MET A 1 -41.63 29.56 36.13
C MET A 1 -41.46 28.99 34.75
N LEU A 2 -40.29 29.18 34.13
CA LEU A 2 -39.90 28.42 32.95
C LEU A 2 -38.38 28.31 32.95
N THR A 3 -37.93 27.07 33.09
CA THR A 3 -36.53 26.62 33.10
C THR A 3 -35.94 26.75 31.70
N VAL A 4 -34.73 27.30 31.60
CA VAL A 4 -33.90 27.24 30.39
C VAL A 4 -32.95 26.07 30.54
N THR A 5 -33.08 25.06 29.68
CA THR A 5 -32.13 23.94 29.59
C THR A 5 -31.05 24.29 28.57
N LEU A 6 -29.80 24.36 29.02
CA LEU A 6 -28.63 24.54 28.16
C LEU A 6 -28.27 23.18 27.54
N ALA A 7 -28.40 23.04 26.22
CA ALA A 7 -27.91 21.87 25.50
C ALA A 7 -26.45 22.12 25.05
N THR A 8 -25.51 21.43 25.68
CA THR A 8 -24.10 21.39 25.28
C THR A 8 -23.95 20.42 24.11
N THR A 9 -23.71 20.91 22.90
CA THR A 9 -23.31 20.07 21.77
C THR A 9 -21.80 19.82 21.81
N LEU A 10 -21.39 18.57 22.02
CA LEU A 10 -20.03 18.11 21.69
C LEU A 10 -19.88 18.16 20.16
N ALA A 11 -18.88 18.91 19.68
CA ALA A 11 -18.46 18.84 18.29
C ALA A 11 -17.78 17.48 18.05
N GLY A 12 -18.50 16.56 17.39
CA GLY A 12 -17.92 15.34 16.85
C GLY A 12 -16.98 15.68 15.70
N PHE A 13 -15.76 15.17 15.74
CA PHE A 13 -14.89 15.09 14.57
C PHE A 13 -15.58 14.20 13.54
N THR A 14 -16.16 14.80 12.50
CA THR A 14 -16.67 14.04 11.36
C THR A 14 -15.47 13.45 10.62
N HIS A 15 -15.21 12.17 10.82
CA HIS A 15 -14.39 11.39 9.91
C HIS A 15 -15.17 11.32 8.60
N VAL A 16 -14.79 12.15 7.62
CA VAL A 16 -15.35 12.06 6.28
C VAL A 16 -14.88 10.72 5.71
N GLN A 17 -15.76 9.73 5.72
CA GLN A 17 -15.54 8.48 5.00
C GLN A 17 -15.55 8.82 3.51
N HIS A 18 -14.37 8.95 2.91
CA HIS A 18 -14.26 8.92 1.46
C HIS A 18 -14.60 7.49 1.02
N PRO A 19 -15.58 7.28 0.12
CA PRO A 19 -15.80 5.97 -0.46
C PRO A 19 -14.52 5.51 -1.14
N ALA A 20 -14.10 4.25 -0.88
CA ALA A 20 -12.98 3.64 -1.58
C ALA A 20 -13.15 3.84 -3.10
N GLY A 21 -12.12 4.39 -3.76
CA GLY A 21 -12.11 4.53 -5.20
C GLY A 21 -12.15 3.15 -5.86
N HIS A 22 -12.60 3.05 -7.11
CA HIS A 22 -12.51 1.77 -7.80
C HIS A 22 -11.01 1.39 -7.91
N PRO A 23 -10.59 0.16 -7.56
CA PRO A 23 -9.17 -0.23 -7.52
C PRO A 23 -8.40 0.11 -8.81
N HIS A 24 -9.11 0.12 -9.94
CA HIS A 24 -8.60 0.54 -11.24
C HIS A 24 -8.07 1.99 -11.26
N GLU A 25 -8.74 2.93 -10.59
CA GLU A 25 -8.36 4.35 -10.55
C GLU A 25 -7.10 4.59 -9.71
N ALA A 26 -6.93 3.85 -8.62
CA ALA A 26 -5.74 3.95 -7.77
C ALA A 26 -4.49 3.31 -8.41
N MET A 27 -4.67 2.17 -9.09
CA MET A 27 -3.59 1.41 -9.73
C MET A 27 -3.22 1.95 -11.11
N GLY A 28 -4.19 2.45 -11.87
CA GLY A 28 -3.99 2.93 -13.23
C GLY A 28 -3.78 1.81 -14.24
N PHE A 29 -4.23 0.58 -13.95
CA PHE A 29 -4.32 -0.57 -14.87
C PHE A 29 -5.47 -1.50 -14.47
N ASP A 30 -5.89 -2.36 -15.41
CA ASP A 30 -6.92 -3.37 -15.16
C ASP A 30 -6.38 -4.45 -14.20
N PRO A 31 -6.92 -4.59 -12.98
CA PRO A 31 -6.45 -5.58 -12.02
C PRO A 31 -6.62 -7.02 -12.53
N ASP A 32 -7.58 -7.30 -13.41
CA ASP A 32 -7.80 -8.64 -13.94
C ASP A 32 -6.73 -9.07 -14.94
N LYS A 33 -5.96 -8.11 -15.48
CA LYS A 33 -4.81 -8.36 -16.37
C LYS A 33 -3.49 -8.50 -15.64
N ALA A 34 -3.47 -8.32 -14.32
CA ALA A 34 -2.25 -8.33 -13.52
C ALA A 34 -2.33 -9.35 -12.39
N THR A 35 -1.16 -9.81 -11.96
CA THR A 35 -0.98 -10.60 -10.74
C THR A 35 -0.14 -9.80 -9.78
N HIS A 36 -0.63 -9.65 -8.55
CA HIS A 36 0.08 -9.02 -7.45
C HIS A 36 0.75 -10.08 -6.60
N HIS A 37 1.96 -9.78 -6.15
CA HIS A 37 2.67 -10.53 -5.12
C HIS A 37 3.22 -9.58 -4.07
N PHE A 38 2.95 -9.88 -2.81
CA PHE A 38 3.48 -9.16 -1.66
C PHE A 38 4.30 -10.15 -0.83
N LEU A 39 5.62 -9.97 -0.80
CA LEU A 39 6.54 -10.96 -0.28
C LEU A 39 7.26 -10.40 0.94
N LEU A 40 7.23 -11.12 2.06
CA LEU A 40 8.00 -10.78 3.24
C LEU A 40 9.44 -11.27 3.11
N ALA A 41 10.40 -10.48 3.58
CA ALA A 41 11.81 -10.83 3.67
C ALA A 41 12.39 -10.47 5.05
N PRO A 42 13.48 -11.12 5.50
CA PRO A 42 14.09 -10.84 6.81
C PRO A 42 14.51 -9.38 7.01
N THR A 43 14.78 -8.65 5.93
CA THR A 43 15.21 -7.24 5.95
C THR A 43 14.19 -6.29 5.32
N GLY A 44 12.94 -6.74 5.16
CA GLY A 44 11.84 -5.93 4.62
C GLY A 44 10.86 -6.77 3.80
N GLY A 45 10.78 -6.53 2.49
CA GLY A 45 9.94 -7.30 1.58
C GLY A 45 9.86 -6.70 0.18
N ASP A 46 9.02 -7.28 -0.68
CA ASP A 46 8.84 -6.85 -2.06
C ASP A 46 7.34 -6.67 -2.38
N ILE A 47 7.01 -5.60 -3.10
CA ILE A 47 5.77 -5.48 -3.87
C ILE A 47 6.12 -5.81 -5.32
N ARG A 48 5.49 -6.82 -5.91
CA ARG A 48 5.71 -7.21 -7.29
C ARG A 48 4.38 -7.27 -8.02
N VAL A 49 4.35 -6.74 -9.22
CA VAL A 49 3.17 -6.81 -10.08
C VAL A 49 3.62 -7.22 -11.49
N GLN A 50 2.92 -8.18 -12.07
CA GLN A 50 3.22 -8.75 -13.38
C GLN A 50 1.96 -8.77 -14.23
N ALA A 51 2.08 -8.44 -15.52
CA ALA A 51 1.02 -8.70 -16.48
C ALA A 51 0.87 -10.22 -16.65
N LYS A 52 -0.37 -10.69 -16.76
CA LYS A 52 -0.69 -12.10 -17.01
C LYS A 52 -0.29 -12.52 -18.42
N ASP A 53 -0.48 -11.63 -19.40
CA ASP A 53 0.00 -11.81 -20.76
C ASP A 53 1.33 -11.05 -20.95
N PRO A 54 2.46 -11.74 -21.22
CA PRO A 54 3.74 -11.08 -21.47
C PRO A 54 3.75 -10.21 -22.75
N ALA A 55 2.85 -10.49 -23.70
CA ALA A 55 2.68 -9.70 -24.93
C ALA A 55 1.80 -8.45 -24.74
N ASP A 56 1.13 -8.30 -23.59
CA ASP A 56 0.39 -7.07 -23.25
C ASP A 56 1.36 -5.96 -22.82
N HIS A 57 2.00 -5.35 -23.82
CA HIS A 57 2.95 -4.26 -23.63
C HIS A 57 2.34 -3.04 -22.92
N ALA A 58 1.05 -2.78 -23.13
CA ALA A 58 0.36 -1.65 -22.51
C ALA A 58 0.21 -1.86 -21.00
N THR A 59 -0.32 -3.01 -20.57
CA THR A 59 -0.46 -3.34 -19.15
C THR A 59 0.91 -3.38 -18.46
N ARG A 60 1.94 -3.94 -19.12
CA ARG A 60 3.32 -3.94 -18.58
C ARG A 60 3.86 -2.53 -18.35
N ALA A 61 3.64 -1.61 -19.30
CA ALA A 61 4.08 -0.22 -19.15
C ALA A 61 3.34 0.49 -18.01
N MET A 62 2.03 0.28 -17.88
CA MET A 62 1.20 0.86 -16.82
C MET A 62 1.60 0.34 -15.44
N ILE A 63 1.86 -0.97 -15.30
CA ILE A 63 2.39 -1.58 -14.07
C ILE A 63 3.73 -0.93 -13.67
N ARG A 64 4.66 -0.77 -14.62
CA ARG A 64 5.97 -0.17 -14.35
C ARG A 64 5.83 1.30 -13.93
N ALA A 65 4.97 2.06 -14.60
CA ALA A 65 4.68 3.43 -14.23
C ALA A 65 4.10 3.54 -12.82
N HIS A 66 3.12 2.69 -12.50
CA HIS A 66 2.51 2.59 -11.17
C HIS A 66 3.55 2.30 -10.09
N LEU A 67 4.34 1.23 -10.26
CA LEU A 67 5.32 0.82 -9.24
C LEU A 67 6.44 1.85 -9.06
N ARG A 68 6.85 2.54 -10.13
CA ARG A 68 7.80 3.65 -10.03
C ARG A 68 7.22 4.83 -9.26
N GLN A 69 5.91 5.07 -9.39
CA GLN A 69 5.22 6.12 -8.64
C GLN A 69 5.12 5.76 -7.16
N ILE A 70 4.65 4.56 -6.80
CA ILE A 70 4.53 4.19 -5.37
C ILE A 70 5.88 4.18 -4.66
N ALA A 71 6.97 3.77 -5.33
CA ALA A 71 8.30 3.81 -4.74
C ALA A 71 8.70 5.25 -4.34
N ARG A 72 8.41 6.24 -5.20
CA ARG A 72 8.66 7.65 -4.89
C ARG A 72 7.73 8.19 -3.81
N GLU A 73 6.44 7.87 -3.87
CA GLU A 73 5.46 8.33 -2.88
C GLU A 73 5.78 7.78 -1.50
N PHE A 74 6.03 6.47 -1.39
CA PHE A 74 6.32 5.82 -0.11
C PHE A 74 7.64 6.30 0.50
N ALA A 75 8.67 6.52 -0.33
CA ALA A 75 9.92 7.14 0.14
C ALA A 75 9.72 8.54 0.74
N ASN A 76 8.70 9.27 0.28
CA ASN A 76 8.33 10.58 0.82
C ASN A 76 7.36 10.50 2.02
N GLY A 77 6.86 9.31 2.36
CA GLY A 77 5.85 9.09 3.40
C GLY A 77 4.41 9.32 2.92
N VAL A 78 4.17 9.31 1.61
CA VAL A 78 2.86 9.50 0.99
C VAL A 78 2.27 8.12 0.67
N PHE A 79 1.11 7.79 1.25
CA PHE A 79 0.46 6.47 1.13
C PHE A 79 -1.02 6.59 0.70
N ASP A 80 -1.35 7.64 -0.05
CA ASP A 80 -2.73 7.94 -0.47
C ASP A 80 -3.32 6.86 -1.38
N LYS A 81 -2.49 6.21 -2.21
CA LYS A 81 -2.94 5.11 -3.09
C LYS A 81 -3.47 3.91 -2.32
N PRO A 82 -2.74 3.32 -1.35
CA PRO A 82 -3.30 2.29 -0.48
C PRO A 82 -4.62 2.70 0.19
N PHE A 83 -4.70 3.92 0.73
CA PHE A 83 -5.95 4.43 1.31
C PHE A 83 -7.09 4.47 0.29
N THR A 84 -6.81 4.97 -0.91
CA THR A 84 -7.79 5.05 -2.00
C THR A 84 -8.31 3.66 -2.41
N THR A 85 -7.41 2.67 -2.46
CA THR A 85 -7.75 1.28 -2.84
C THR A 85 -8.57 0.58 -1.75
N HIS A 86 -8.26 0.79 -0.47
CA HIS A 86 -8.81 -0.02 0.62
C HIS A 86 -9.87 0.69 1.47
N GLY A 87 -10.03 2.00 1.31
CA GLY A 87 -10.96 2.82 2.11
C GLY A 87 -10.51 3.02 3.56
N GLU A 88 -9.36 2.49 3.96
CA GLU A 88 -8.75 2.65 5.27
C GLU A 88 -7.23 2.73 5.15
N MET A 89 -6.58 3.21 6.21
CA MET A 89 -5.12 3.22 6.26
C MET A 89 -4.61 1.82 6.64
N PRO A 90 -3.81 1.16 5.80
CA PRO A 90 -3.28 -0.16 6.15
C PRO A 90 -2.46 -0.14 7.45
N PRO A 91 -2.51 -1.22 8.25
CA PRO A 91 -1.62 -1.39 9.40
C PRO A 91 -0.15 -1.18 9.03
N GLY A 92 0.59 -0.52 9.91
CA GLY A 92 2.01 -0.20 9.72
C GLY A 92 2.29 1.12 9.02
N VAL A 93 1.36 1.68 8.23
CA VAL A 93 1.64 2.90 7.45
C VAL A 93 2.04 4.09 8.35
N SER A 94 1.37 4.31 9.48
CA SER A 94 1.73 5.41 10.39
C SER A 94 3.18 5.31 10.89
N ASP A 95 3.67 4.09 11.16
CA ASP A 95 5.06 3.87 11.56
C ASP A 95 6.02 3.98 10.36
N MET A 96 5.63 3.49 9.18
CA MET A 96 6.40 3.68 7.95
C MET A 96 6.57 5.16 7.59
N GLN A 97 5.55 6.00 7.83
CA GLN A 97 5.62 7.45 7.65
C GLN A 97 6.58 8.09 8.66
N ARG A 98 6.45 7.74 9.94
CA ARG A 98 7.29 8.25 11.02
C ARG A 98 8.75 7.86 10.86
N LEU A 99 9.02 6.64 10.39
CA LEU A 99 10.34 6.05 10.22
C LEU A 99 10.84 6.10 8.77
N LYS A 100 10.29 6.96 7.92
CA LYS A 100 10.60 6.98 6.47
C LYS A 100 12.08 7.10 6.13
N GLN A 101 12.87 7.77 6.98
CA GLN A 101 14.33 7.89 6.78
C GLN A 101 15.10 6.58 7.02
N ALA A 102 14.47 5.59 7.67
CA ALA A 102 15.03 4.27 7.92
C ALA A 102 14.59 3.22 6.89
N ILE A 103 13.71 3.58 5.94
CA ILE A 103 13.14 2.64 4.96
C ILE A 103 13.53 3.07 3.55
N SER A 104 14.11 2.16 2.78
CA SER A 104 14.42 2.36 1.36
C SER A 104 13.39 1.66 0.48
N TYR A 105 13.06 2.28 -0.65
CA TYR A 105 12.12 1.77 -1.65
C TYR A 105 12.76 1.79 -3.04
N ASP A 106 13.19 0.62 -3.50
CA ASP A 106 13.93 0.47 -4.76
C ASP A 106 13.05 -0.15 -5.84
N PHE A 107 12.69 0.64 -6.85
CA PHE A 107 11.98 0.14 -8.02
C PHE A 107 12.96 -0.55 -9.00
N THR A 108 12.56 -1.71 -9.52
CA THR A 108 13.26 -2.39 -10.62
C THR A 108 12.23 -2.92 -11.62
N GLU A 109 12.50 -2.74 -12.91
CA GLU A 109 11.74 -3.43 -13.95
C GLU A 109 12.08 -4.93 -13.96
N ILE A 110 11.08 -5.76 -14.23
CA ILE A 110 11.25 -7.20 -14.50
C ILE A 110 10.55 -7.52 -15.82
N ASP A 111 10.85 -8.68 -16.41
CA ASP A 111 10.40 -9.04 -17.77
C ASP A 111 8.91 -8.74 -17.99
N ASN A 112 8.05 -9.22 -17.10
CA ASN A 112 6.59 -9.08 -17.22
C ASN A 112 5.98 -7.98 -16.35
N GLY A 113 6.76 -7.03 -15.80
CA GLY A 113 6.20 -5.97 -14.96
C GLY A 113 7.26 -5.20 -14.18
N GLY A 114 7.06 -5.09 -12.87
CA GLY A 114 8.03 -4.43 -11.98
C GLY A 114 8.01 -4.97 -10.55
N ARG A 115 8.98 -4.50 -9.77
CA ARG A 115 9.12 -4.76 -8.34
C ARG A 115 9.50 -3.48 -7.61
N VAL A 116 8.93 -3.25 -6.44
CA VAL A 116 9.45 -2.32 -5.43
C VAL A 116 9.99 -3.15 -4.28
N ARG A 117 11.30 -3.08 -4.08
CA ARG A 117 11.96 -3.68 -2.92
C ARG A 117 11.94 -2.69 -1.76
N ILE A 118 11.44 -3.13 -0.63
CA ILE A 118 11.36 -2.36 0.61
C ILE A 118 12.41 -2.92 1.56
N THR A 119 13.33 -2.10 2.03
CA THR A 119 14.40 -2.54 2.95
C THR A 119 14.55 -1.62 4.15
N THR A 120 14.93 -2.21 5.28
CA THR A 120 15.23 -1.48 6.51
C THR A 120 16.16 -2.30 7.40
N LYS A 121 16.91 -1.61 8.27
CA LYS A 121 17.67 -2.20 9.38
C LYS A 121 17.05 -1.91 10.74
N ASP A 122 16.06 -1.02 10.79
CA ASP A 122 15.33 -0.67 12.00
C ASP A 122 14.24 -1.72 12.26
N ALA A 123 14.24 -2.30 13.47
CA ALA A 123 13.33 -3.39 13.83
C ALA A 123 11.86 -2.96 13.85
N ARG A 124 11.56 -1.72 14.27
CA ARG A 124 10.18 -1.21 14.30
C ARG A 124 9.68 -0.93 12.89
N ALA A 125 10.54 -0.37 12.04
CA ALA A 125 10.23 -0.19 10.63
C ALA A 125 10.01 -1.54 9.94
N LEU A 126 10.78 -2.58 10.29
CA LEU A 126 10.60 -3.92 9.75
C LEU A 126 9.23 -4.50 10.12
N GLU A 127 8.84 -4.40 11.40
CA GLU A 127 7.51 -4.81 11.87
C GLU A 127 6.40 -4.07 11.12
N ALA A 128 6.56 -2.76 10.91
CA ALA A 128 5.61 -1.94 10.18
C ALA A 128 5.49 -2.34 8.69
N VAL A 129 6.62 -2.57 8.02
CA VAL A 129 6.65 -3.06 6.63
C VAL A 129 5.98 -4.42 6.52
N HIS A 130 6.22 -5.34 7.46
CA HIS A 130 5.58 -6.64 7.46
C HIS A 130 4.07 -6.56 7.75
N ALA A 131 3.64 -5.67 8.66
CA ALA A 131 2.23 -5.43 8.91
C ALA A 131 1.51 -4.93 7.64
N PHE A 132 2.13 -3.97 6.94
CA PHE A 132 1.64 -3.45 5.67
C PHE A 132 1.54 -4.55 4.62
N LEU A 133 2.60 -5.32 4.40
CA LEU A 133 2.62 -6.37 3.38
C LEU A 133 1.59 -7.48 3.68
N ARG A 134 1.45 -7.91 4.93
CA ARG A 134 0.43 -8.91 5.32
C ARG A 134 -0.99 -8.42 5.06
N TYR A 135 -1.24 -7.14 5.32
CA TYR A 135 -2.53 -6.53 5.00
C TYR A 135 -2.79 -6.59 3.49
N GLN A 136 -1.81 -6.23 2.68
CA GLN A 136 -1.92 -6.30 1.22
C GLN A 136 -2.17 -7.73 0.71
N ILE A 137 -1.49 -8.74 1.27
CA ILE A 137 -1.73 -10.17 0.94
C ILE A 137 -3.20 -10.53 1.14
N LYS A 138 -3.77 -10.11 2.28
CA LYS A 138 -5.15 -10.41 2.65
C LYS A 138 -6.15 -9.69 1.73
N GLU A 139 -6.02 -8.38 1.57
CA GLU A 139 -6.99 -7.58 0.82
C GLU A 139 -6.96 -7.89 -0.68
N HIS A 140 -5.79 -8.20 -1.24
CA HIS A 140 -5.66 -8.63 -2.64
C HIS A 140 -5.85 -10.14 -2.84
N ARG A 141 -6.05 -10.92 -1.76
CA ARG A 141 -6.24 -12.38 -1.79
C ARG A 141 -5.18 -13.11 -2.61
N THR A 142 -3.92 -12.70 -2.50
CA THR A 142 -2.85 -13.22 -3.37
C THR A 142 -2.42 -14.64 -3.02
N GLY A 143 -2.65 -15.08 -1.77
CA GLY A 143 -2.20 -16.38 -1.28
C GLY A 143 -0.69 -16.47 -1.03
N ASP A 144 0.02 -15.33 -1.05
CA ASP A 144 1.46 -15.28 -0.74
C ASP A 144 1.73 -15.68 0.73
N PRO A 145 2.95 -16.16 1.05
CA PRO A 145 3.31 -16.51 2.42
C PRO A 145 3.22 -15.33 3.40
N MET A 146 2.63 -15.56 4.58
CA MET A 146 2.45 -14.56 5.64
C MET A 146 3.67 -14.39 6.57
N ALA A 147 4.73 -15.15 6.32
CA ALA A 147 5.99 -15.13 7.07
C ALA A 147 7.16 -14.89 6.13
N ALA A 148 8.19 -14.20 6.62
CA ALA A 148 9.45 -14.11 5.89
C ALA A 148 10.07 -15.52 5.79
N GLY A 149 10.54 -15.87 4.59
CA GLY A 149 11.38 -17.06 4.42
C GLY A 149 12.67 -16.90 5.21
N SER A 150 13.13 -18.01 5.79
CA SER A 150 14.41 -18.11 6.51
C SER A 150 15.62 -17.84 5.62
#